data_AF-A0A3C0BV18-F1
#
_entry.id   AF-A0A3C0BV18-F1
#
_cell.length_a   1.000
_cell.length_b   1.000
_cell.length_c   1.000
_cell.angle_alpha   90.00
_cell.angle_beta   90.00
_cell.angle_gamma   90.00
#
_symmetry.space_group_name_H-M   'P 1'
#
loop_
_entity.id
_entity.type
_entity.pdbx_description
1 polymer ?
#
loop_
_entity_poly.entity_id
_entity_poly.type
_entity_poly.pdbx_seq_one_letter_code
_entity_poly.pdbx_strand_id
1 'polypeptide(L)'
;MRPSFRRASRYLAAALAAAAASLIIVPALADKPPTALDRPISTTITAIPIDFDRDNPDRKEFGKLIFRGGLNLFAKSSYFGGYSAMALDPSGTNLIAISDAGSWLRATLDYDGRNLSKA
;
A
#
# COMPACT_ATOMS: atom_id res chain seq x y z
N MET A 1 -38.30 -38.22 27.82
CA MET A 1 -37.30 -37.14 27.95
C MET A 1 -37.14 -36.47 26.59
N ARG A 2 -37.84 -35.34 26.34
CA ARG A 2 -37.81 -34.66 25.02
C ARG A 2 -36.61 -33.70 25.00
N PRO A 3 -35.63 -33.86 24.08
CA PRO A 3 -34.49 -32.97 24.05
C PRO A 3 -34.97 -31.55 23.75
N SER A 4 -34.38 -30.57 24.43
CA SER A 4 -34.79 -29.17 24.37
C SER A 4 -34.44 -28.55 23.00
N PHE A 5 -35.28 -28.78 21.98
CA PHE A 5 -35.18 -28.18 20.63
C PHE A 5 -35.01 -26.66 20.66
N ARG A 6 -35.55 -26.00 21.70
CA ARG A 6 -35.44 -24.57 21.93
C ARG A 6 -34.01 -24.08 22.23
N ARG A 7 -33.12 -24.93 22.76
CA ARG A 7 -31.73 -24.57 23.05
C ARG A 7 -30.88 -24.61 21.79
N ALA A 8 -30.97 -25.67 20.99
CA ALA A 8 -30.23 -25.80 19.72
C ALA A 8 -30.57 -24.69 18.72
N SER A 9 -31.86 -24.32 18.62
CA SER A 9 -32.33 -23.21 17.77
C SER A 9 -31.76 -21.85 18.20
N ARG A 10 -31.58 -21.62 19.50
CA ARG A 10 -30.97 -20.38 20.04
C ARG A 10 -29.48 -20.26 19.70
N TYR A 11 -28.73 -21.36 19.78
CA TYR A 11 -27.31 -21.37 19.40
C TYR A 11 -27.12 -21.15 17.89
N LEU A 12 -28.00 -21.73 17.05
CA LEU A 12 -27.97 -21.52 15.60
C LEU A 12 -28.29 -20.06 15.23
N ALA A 13 -29.31 -19.46 15.86
CA ALA A 13 -29.65 -18.06 15.65
C ALA A 13 -28.52 -17.11 16.10
N ALA A 14 -27.87 -17.41 17.23
CA ALA A 14 -26.72 -16.64 17.71
C ALA A 14 -25.50 -16.75 16.76
N ALA A 15 -25.23 -17.95 16.23
CA ALA A 15 -24.15 -18.17 15.27
C ALA A 15 -24.39 -17.40 13.95
N LEU A 16 -25.62 -17.41 13.43
CA LEU A 16 -25.99 -16.65 12.24
C LEU A 16 -25.91 -15.13 12.47
N ALA A 17 -26.34 -14.64 13.64
CA ALA A 17 -26.21 -13.24 14.00
C ALA A 17 -24.74 -12.80 14.11
N ALA A 18 -23.88 -13.65 14.69
CA ALA A 18 -22.44 -13.39 14.76
C ALA A 18 -21.79 -13.37 13.36
N ALA A 19 -22.16 -14.31 12.48
CA ALA A 19 -21.69 -14.34 11.09
C ALA A 19 -22.15 -13.09 10.30
N ALA A 20 -23.41 -12.70 10.44
CA ALA A 20 -23.94 -11.47 9.83
C ALA A 20 -23.25 -10.21 10.37
N ALA A 21 -22.98 -10.14 11.69
CA ALA A 21 -22.22 -9.05 12.27
C ALA A 21 -20.77 -8.99 11.74
N SER A 22 -20.13 -10.15 11.54
CA SER A 22 -18.77 -10.21 11.00
C SER A 22 -18.66 -9.68 9.56
N LEU A 23 -19.70 -9.86 8.74
CA LEU A 23 -19.79 -9.30 7.39
C LEU A 23 -19.78 -7.76 7.37
N ILE A 24 -20.17 -7.11 8.47
CA ILE A 24 -20.19 -5.64 8.61
C ILE A 24 -18.90 -5.12 9.25
N ILE A 25 -18.35 -5.85 10.23
CA ILE A 25 -17.21 -5.39 11.04
C ILE A 25 -15.86 -5.59 10.32
N VAL A 26 -15.69 -6.69 9.58
CA VAL A 26 -14.40 -7.03 8.95
C VAL A 26 -13.96 -6.01 7.89
N PRO A 27 -14.83 -5.50 7.00
CA PRO A 27 -14.42 -4.48 6.01
C PRO A 27 -13.90 -3.20 6.66
N ALA A 28 -14.45 -2.77 7.80
CA ALA A 28 -14.01 -1.57 8.51
C ALA A 28 -12.61 -1.72 9.14
N LEU A 29 -12.11 -2.95 9.28
CA LEU A 29 -10.73 -3.23 9.72
C LEU A 29 -9.73 -3.30 8.55
N ALA A 30 -10.20 -3.19 7.30
CA ALA A 30 -9.35 -3.22 6.11
C ALA A 30 -8.76 -1.85 5.74
N ASP A 31 -9.21 -0.78 6.40
CA ASP A 31 -8.67 0.56 6.17
C ASP A 31 -7.19 0.63 6.58
N LYS A 32 -6.40 1.39 5.80
CA LYS A 32 -5.02 1.69 6.17
C LYS A 32 -5.04 2.35 7.55
N PRO A 33 -4.28 1.85 8.54
CA PRO A 33 -4.20 2.48 9.85
C PRO A 33 -3.84 3.96 9.70
N PRO A 34 -4.41 4.85 10.53
CA PRO A 34 -3.99 6.25 10.54
C PRO A 34 -2.49 6.33 10.80
N THR A 35 -1.71 6.68 9.77
CA THR A 35 -0.27 6.91 9.87
C THR A 35 0.03 8.39 10.00
N ALA A 36 -0.77 9.10 10.79
CA ALA A 36 -0.51 10.50 11.12
C ALA A 36 0.77 10.57 11.97
N LEU A 37 1.63 11.53 11.63
CA LEU A 37 2.86 11.81 12.35
C LEU A 37 2.70 13.14 13.09
N ASP A 38 3.01 13.17 14.39
CA ASP A 38 3.00 14.41 15.17
C ASP A 38 4.10 15.38 14.72
N ARG A 39 5.16 14.84 14.10
CA ARG A 39 6.29 15.58 13.53
C ARG A 39 6.92 14.81 12.37
N PRO A 40 7.58 15.48 11.42
CA PRO A 40 8.35 14.80 10.38
C PRO A 40 9.40 13.86 10.96
N ILE A 41 9.52 12.66 10.38
CA ILE A 41 10.58 11.70 10.70
C ILE A 41 11.44 11.49 9.45
N SER A 42 12.75 11.33 9.66
CA SER A 42 13.64 10.87 8.60
C SER A 42 13.53 9.35 8.49
N THR A 43 13.36 8.83 7.28
CA THR A 43 13.26 7.40 6.99
C THR A 43 14.14 7.08 5.79
N THR A 44 15.09 6.16 5.95
CA THR A 44 15.89 5.65 4.83
C THR A 44 15.02 4.77 3.95
N ILE A 45 15.01 5.06 2.65
CA ILE A 45 14.26 4.32 1.64
C ILE A 45 15.26 3.67 0.70
N THR A 46 15.15 2.36 0.55
CA THR A 46 15.86 1.61 -0.49
C THR A 46 15.01 1.60 -1.75
N ALA A 47 15.61 1.96 -2.88
CA ALA A 47 14.97 1.96 -4.19
C ALA A 47 15.61 0.90 -5.09
N ILE A 48 14.82 -0.08 -5.52
CA ILE A 48 15.27 -1.16 -6.39
C ILE A 48 14.55 -1.02 -7.73
N PRO A 49 15.25 -0.81 -8.85
CA PRO A 49 14.62 -0.80 -10.16
C PRO A 49 13.89 -2.10 -10.44
N ILE A 50 12.73 -2.00 -11.08
CA ILE A 50 11.98 -3.17 -11.55
C ILE A 50 11.81 -3.13 -13.06
N ASP A 51 11.78 -4.31 -13.65
CA ASP A 51 11.24 -4.51 -14.99
C ASP A 51 9.74 -4.82 -14.89
N PHE A 52 9.01 -4.43 -15.92
CA PHE A 52 7.56 -4.61 -15.95
C PHE A 52 7.17 -6.05 -16.33
N ASP A 53 7.89 -6.65 -17.27
CA ASP A 53 7.71 -8.03 -17.69
C ASP A 53 8.85 -8.88 -17.11
N ARG A 54 8.50 -9.73 -16.13
CA ARG A 54 9.47 -10.56 -15.40
C ARG A 54 10.13 -11.59 -16.31
N ASP A 55 9.38 -12.13 -17.27
CA ASP A 55 9.84 -13.23 -18.12
C ASP A 55 10.55 -12.68 -19.37
N ASN A 56 10.31 -11.41 -19.73
CA ASN A 56 11.05 -10.69 -20.78
C ASN A 56 11.41 -9.25 -20.34
N PRO A 57 12.50 -9.06 -19.57
CA PRO A 57 12.89 -7.77 -19.02
C PRO A 57 13.11 -6.65 -20.05
N ASP A 58 13.52 -7.01 -21.27
CA ASP A 58 13.79 -6.06 -22.35
C ASP A 58 12.51 -5.54 -23.01
N ARG A 59 11.36 -6.20 -22.78
CA ARG A 59 10.09 -5.75 -23.33
C ARG A 59 9.63 -4.48 -22.61
N LYS A 60 9.63 -3.36 -23.35
CA LYS A 60 9.13 -2.07 -22.84
C LYS A 60 7.78 -1.65 -23.42
N GLU A 61 7.28 -2.29 -24.48
CA GLU A 61 6.01 -1.95 -25.14
C GLU A 61 4.85 -2.85 -24.72
N PHE A 62 3.76 -2.23 -24.28
CA PHE A 62 2.53 -2.87 -23.81
C PHE A 62 1.31 -2.22 -24.48
N GLY A 63 0.95 -2.73 -25.66
CA GLY A 63 -0.09 -2.14 -26.51
C GLY A 63 0.33 -0.77 -27.00
N LYS A 64 -0.39 0.30 -26.59
CA LYS A 64 -0.05 1.69 -26.92
C LYS A 64 0.85 2.37 -25.89
N LEU A 65 1.25 1.67 -24.83
CA LEU A 65 2.01 2.21 -23.71
C LEU A 65 3.46 1.75 -23.74
N ILE A 66 4.37 2.63 -23.35
CA ILE A 66 5.79 2.33 -23.16
C ILE A 66 6.10 2.40 -21.67
N PHE A 67 6.62 1.32 -21.10
CA PHE A 67 7.13 1.30 -19.74
C PHE A 67 8.39 2.16 -19.66
N ARG A 68 8.29 3.25 -18.89
CA ARG A 68 9.38 4.23 -18.73
C ARG A 68 10.32 3.90 -17.57
N GLY A 69 9.98 2.90 -16.77
CA GLY A 69 10.70 2.51 -15.56
C GLY A 69 9.76 2.33 -14.38
N GLY A 70 10.27 1.69 -13.34
CA GLY A 70 9.55 1.45 -12.10
C GLY A 70 10.53 1.16 -10.98
N LEU A 71 10.09 1.41 -9.75
CA LEU A 71 10.87 1.16 -8.55
C LEU A 71 10.04 0.34 -7.58
N ASN A 72 10.69 -0.64 -6.95
CA ASN A 72 10.25 -1.17 -5.68
C ASN A 72 10.90 -0.34 -4.57
N LEU A 73 10.07 0.32 -3.76
CA LEU A 73 10.52 1.15 -2.65
C LEU A 73 10.28 0.43 -1.34
N PHE A 74 11.34 0.31 -0.52
CA PHE A 74 11.28 -0.33 0.78
C PHE A 74 11.78 0.60 1.87
N ALA A 75 11.07 0.62 3.01
CA ALA A 75 11.55 1.24 4.23
C ALA A 75 11.03 0.48 5.45
N LYS A 76 11.87 0.36 6.49
CA LYS A 76 11.49 -0.25 7.77
C LYS A 76 10.75 0.76 8.65
N SER A 77 9.58 1.19 8.21
CA SER A 77 8.73 2.16 8.93
C SER A 77 7.26 1.82 8.76
N SER A 78 6.51 1.79 9.86
CA SER A 78 5.04 1.62 9.83
C SER A 78 4.32 2.78 9.16
N TYR A 79 4.99 3.92 8.97
CA TYR A 79 4.44 5.13 8.35
C TYR A 79 4.72 5.23 6.85
N PHE A 80 5.46 4.28 6.27
CA PHE A 80 5.86 4.32 4.86
C PHE A 80 4.94 3.48 3.97
N GLY A 81 4.60 4.01 2.78
CA GLY A 81 3.87 3.30 1.73
C GLY A 81 2.38 3.64 1.63
N GLY A 82 1.70 3.06 0.64
CA GLY A 82 0.31 3.38 0.30
C GLY A 82 0.16 4.79 -0.25
N TYR A 83 1.05 5.19 -1.17
CA TYR A 83 1.02 6.50 -1.83
C TYR A 83 0.15 6.46 -3.08
N SER A 84 -0.74 7.43 -3.23
CA SER A 84 -1.70 7.49 -4.34
C SER A 84 -1.61 8.76 -5.18
N ALA A 85 -0.92 9.80 -4.69
CA ALA A 85 -0.54 10.93 -5.52
C ALA A 85 0.91 11.34 -5.28
N MET A 86 1.57 11.81 -6.33
CA MET A 86 2.93 12.29 -6.29
C MET A 86 3.18 13.39 -7.32
N ALA A 87 4.15 14.24 -7.03
CA ALA A 87 4.64 15.27 -7.91
C ALA A 87 6.17 15.34 -7.81
N LEU A 88 6.81 15.51 -8.97
CA LEU A 88 8.21 15.87 -9.08
C LEU A 88 8.30 17.36 -9.37
N ASP A 89 9.33 18.00 -8.84
CA ASP A 89 9.69 19.33 -9.28
C ASP A 89 10.22 19.33 -10.74
N PRO A 90 10.34 20.49 -11.41
CA PRO A 90 10.82 20.55 -12.78
C PRO A 90 12.25 20.00 -12.98
N SER A 91 13.05 19.96 -11.91
CA SER A 91 14.40 19.39 -11.95
C SER A 91 14.39 17.86 -11.90
N GLY A 92 13.29 17.25 -11.48
CA GLY A 92 13.16 15.80 -11.26
C GLY A 92 13.88 15.31 -10.00
N THR A 93 14.42 16.19 -9.17
CA THR A 93 15.23 15.81 -8.00
C THR A 93 14.44 15.84 -6.69
N ASN A 94 13.33 16.57 -6.63
CA ASN A 94 12.50 16.66 -5.44
C ASN A 94 11.15 15.99 -5.68
N LEU A 95 10.86 14.95 -4.90
CA LEU A 95 9.59 14.25 -4.90
C LEU A 95 8.76 14.68 -3.69
N ILE A 96 7.48 14.93 -3.94
CA ILE A 96 6.45 14.96 -2.91
C ILE A 96 5.42 13.89 -3.22
N ALA A 97 5.01 13.11 -2.23
CA ALA A 97 3.92 12.14 -2.35
C ALA A 97 2.99 12.20 -1.13
N ILE A 98 1.73 11.83 -1.31
CA ILE A 98 0.73 11.70 -0.23
C ILE A 98 0.20 10.28 -0.16
N SER A 99 0.08 9.76 1.06
CA SER A 99 -0.48 8.45 1.31
C SER A 99 -2.00 8.47 1.42
N ASP A 100 -2.63 7.31 1.24
CA ASP A 100 -4.07 7.12 1.43
C ASP A 100 -4.52 7.42 2.87
N ALA A 101 -3.57 7.41 3.83
CA ALA A 101 -3.80 7.80 5.22
C ALA A 101 -3.45 9.28 5.52
N GLY A 102 -3.19 10.09 4.48
CA GLY A 102 -2.94 11.53 4.60
C GLY A 102 -1.54 11.93 5.06
N SER A 103 -0.58 11.00 5.14
CA SER A 103 0.81 11.33 5.47
C SER A 103 1.58 11.78 4.22
N TRP A 104 2.48 12.75 4.41
CA TRP A 104 3.31 13.30 3.34
C TRP A 104 4.70 12.67 3.36
N LEU A 105 5.20 12.31 2.18
CA LEU A 105 6.59 11.98 1.93
C LEU A 105 7.23 13.12 1.14
N ARG A 106 8.38 13.60 1.61
CA ARG A 106 9.29 14.43 0.83
C ARG A 106 10.59 13.67 0.68
N ALA A 107 11.08 13.54 -0.55
CA ALA A 107 12.32 12.83 -0.84
C ALA A 107 13.17 13.62 -1.84
N THR A 108 14.48 13.54 -1.67
CA THR A 108 15.45 13.95 -2.70
C THR A 108 15.89 12.70 -3.43
N LEU A 109 15.82 12.75 -4.75
CA LEU A 109 16.16 11.66 -5.64
C LEU A 109 17.62 11.82 -6.05
N ASP A 110 18.42 10.80 -5.76
CA ASP A 110 19.79 10.69 -6.27
C ASP A 110 19.77 9.92 -7.60
N TYR A 111 20.57 10.37 -8.57
CA TYR A 111 20.58 9.84 -9.93
C TYR A 111 21.99 9.40 -10.35
N ASP A 112 22.07 8.21 -10.95
CA ASP A 112 23.21 7.77 -11.74
C ASP A 112 22.87 7.92 -13.24
N GLY A 113 23.23 9.08 -13.80
CA GLY A 113 22.89 9.47 -15.17
C GLY A 113 21.39 9.68 -15.36
N ARG A 114 20.73 8.80 -16.12
CA ARG A 114 19.28 8.82 -16.33
C ARG A 114 18.52 7.86 -15.41
N ASN A 115 19.22 7.11 -14.58
CA ASN A 115 18.63 6.15 -13.65
C ASN A 115 18.68 6.70 -12.24
N LEU A 116 17.74 6.28 -11.40
CA LEU A 116 17.85 6.54 -9.96
C LEU A 116 19.01 5.71 -9.38
N SER A 117 19.81 6.37 -8.55
CA SER A 117 20.95 5.78 -7.85
C SER A 117 20.47 4.62 -6.99
N LYS A 118 21.16 3.49 -7.08
CA LYS A 118 20.92 2.31 -6.24
C LYS A 118 21.66 2.53 -4.92
N ALA A 119 21.02 3.22 -3.98
CA ALA A 119 21.52 3.36 -2.61
C ALA A 119 21.22 2.10 -1.77
#